data_AF-A0A351WQR8-F1
#
_entry.id   AF-A0A351WQR8-F1
#
_cell.length_a   1.000
_cell.length_b   1.000
_cell.length_c   1.000
_cell.angle_alpha   90.00
_cell.angle_beta   90.00
_cell.angle_gamma   90.00
#
_symmetry.space_group_name_H-M   'P 1'
#
loop_
_entity.id
_entity.type
_entity.pdbx_description
1 polymer ?
#
loop_
_entity_poly.entity_id
_entity_poly.type
_entity_poly.pdbx_seq_one_letter_code
_entity_poly.pdbx_strand_id
1 'polypeptide(L)'
;MPGSKKSTKSDWEKVKQDVVSDAPIAYDPDTDLYDPNDPAQVAAFFSTAKVIRKPGRPKAQTTKVPIAIRLSPDVVEYFKATGSGWQSRIDAALHEWMAGHPQKHA
;
A
#
# COMPACT_ATOMS: atom_id res chain seq x y z
N MET A 1 -2.94 -6.51 -27.92
CA MET A 1 -3.66 -5.27 -27.55
C MET A 1 -2.68 -4.35 -26.83
N PRO A 2 -2.23 -3.22 -27.43
CA PRO A 2 -1.33 -2.31 -26.74
C PRO A 2 -2.13 -1.50 -25.70
N GLY A 3 -1.71 -1.59 -24.44
CA GLY A 3 -2.36 -0.94 -23.30
C GLY A 3 -2.21 0.59 -23.34
N SER A 4 -3.34 1.29 -23.25
CA SER A 4 -3.39 2.75 -23.12
C SER A 4 -2.71 3.19 -21.81
N LYS A 5 -1.65 4.00 -21.90
CA LYS A 5 -0.98 4.57 -20.73
C LYS A 5 -1.90 5.63 -20.12
N LYS A 6 -2.30 5.44 -18.86
CA LYS A 6 -3.11 6.42 -18.11
C LYS A 6 -2.33 7.73 -17.96
N SER A 7 -2.91 8.85 -18.39
CA SER A 7 -2.36 10.20 -18.19
C SER A 7 -2.27 10.50 -16.69
N THR A 8 -1.06 10.66 -16.17
CA THR A 8 -0.84 11.13 -14.81
C THR A 8 -1.13 12.62 -14.75
N LYS A 9 -1.92 13.04 -13.76
CA LYS A 9 -2.30 14.44 -13.51
C LYS A 9 -1.14 15.40 -13.24
N SER A 10 0.09 14.89 -13.18
CA SER A 10 1.31 15.63 -12.89
C SER A 10 2.17 15.70 -14.14
N ASP A 11 2.56 16.92 -14.52
CA ASP A 11 3.51 17.20 -15.59
C ASP A 11 4.94 16.94 -15.09
N TRP A 12 5.46 15.77 -15.41
CA TRP A 12 6.79 15.32 -14.99
C TRP A 12 7.92 15.89 -15.83
N GLU A 13 7.64 16.43 -17.02
CA GLU A 13 8.67 17.03 -17.88
C GLU A 13 9.04 18.41 -17.33
N LYS A 14 8.05 19.21 -16.93
CA LYS A 14 8.27 20.48 -16.24
C LYS A 14 9.09 20.32 -14.95
N VAL A 15 8.71 19.37 -14.08
CA VAL A 15 9.43 19.13 -12.81
C VAL A 15 10.89 18.77 -13.05
N LYS A 16 11.20 17.97 -14.09
CA LYS A 16 12.59 17.64 -14.43
C LYS A 16 13.37 18.84 -14.93
N GLN A 17 12.73 19.70 -15.72
CA GLN A 17 13.36 20.93 -16.21
C GLN A 17 13.68 21.90 -15.06
N ASP A 18 12.73 22.07 -14.12
CA ASP A 18 12.89 22.94 -12.95
C ASP A 18 14.02 22.44 -12.01
N VAL A 19 14.24 21.12 -11.92
CA VAL A 19 15.38 20.54 -11.16
C VAL A 19 16.72 20.81 -11.85
N VAL A 20 16.77 20.81 -13.18
CA VAL A 20 18.01 21.04 -13.93
C VAL A 20 18.43 22.50 -13.89
N SER A 21 17.48 23.43 -13.84
CA SER A 21 17.76 24.87 -13.79
C SER A 21 18.18 25.38 -12.41
N ASP A 22 17.90 24.62 -11.34
CA ASP A 22 18.17 25.01 -9.94
C ASP A 22 17.66 26.43 -9.63
N ALA A 23 16.48 26.76 -10.16
CA ALA A 23 15.92 28.09 -10.04
C ALA A 23 15.46 28.36 -8.58
N PRO A 24 15.75 29.56 -8.02
CA PRO A 24 15.32 29.91 -6.68
C PRO A 24 13.80 29.81 -6.51
N ILE A 25 13.39 29.20 -5.40
CA ILE A 25 11.98 29.11 -5.00
C ILE A 25 11.57 30.48 -4.45
N ALA A 26 10.41 31.00 -4.86
CA ALA A 26 9.91 32.25 -4.30
C ALA A 26 9.68 32.09 -2.79
N TYR A 27 10.21 33.04 -2.01
CA TYR A 27 10.08 33.11 -0.55
C TYR A 27 9.45 34.45 -0.15
N ASP A 28 8.43 34.38 0.68
CA ASP A 28 7.75 35.54 1.27
C ASP A 28 7.84 35.50 2.80
N PRO A 29 8.57 36.43 3.45
CA PRO A 29 8.77 36.42 4.89
C PRO A 29 7.49 36.66 5.71
N ASP A 30 6.44 37.22 5.11
CA ASP A 30 5.17 37.46 5.80
C ASP A 30 4.27 36.22 5.83
N THR A 31 4.47 35.30 4.88
CA THR A 31 3.58 34.15 4.66
C THR A 31 4.27 32.80 4.94
N ASP A 32 5.56 32.69 4.64
CA ASP A 32 6.31 31.44 4.72
C ASP A 32 7.01 31.25 6.07
N LEU A 33 7.15 29.98 6.48
CA LEU A 33 7.71 29.61 7.79
C LEU A 33 9.24 29.64 7.82
N TYR A 34 9.90 29.50 6.67
CA TYR A 34 11.36 29.51 6.50
C TYR A 34 11.70 29.77 5.03
N ASP A 35 12.90 30.28 4.74
CA ASP A 35 13.40 30.43 3.36
C ASP A 35 13.86 29.06 2.81
N PRO A 36 13.23 28.50 1.75
CA PRO A 36 13.62 27.23 1.16
C PRO A 36 14.98 27.27 0.44
N ASN A 37 15.49 28.45 0.11
CA ASN A 37 16.78 28.63 -0.57
C ASN A 37 17.95 28.77 0.42
N ASP A 38 17.68 28.92 1.73
CA ASP A 38 18.69 28.97 2.78
C ASP A 38 18.82 27.61 3.49
N PRO A 39 19.91 26.86 3.26
CA PRO A 39 20.09 25.53 3.84
C PRO A 39 20.15 25.53 5.38
N ALA A 40 20.58 26.63 6.01
CA ALA A 40 20.67 26.73 7.46
C ALA A 40 19.27 26.81 8.10
N GLN A 41 18.37 27.58 7.49
CA GLN A 41 16.99 27.71 7.96
C GLN A 41 16.18 26.45 7.71
N VAL A 42 16.37 25.80 6.56
CA VAL A 42 15.80 24.48 6.28
C VAL A 42 16.20 23.49 7.37
N ALA A 43 17.49 23.35 7.66
CA ALA A 43 17.96 22.42 8.68
C ALA A 43 17.38 22.70 10.07
N ALA A 44 17.34 23.98 10.48
CA ALA A 44 16.78 24.41 11.75
C ALA A 44 15.29 24.02 11.88
N PHE A 45 14.49 24.30 10.84
CA PHE A 45 13.07 23.97 10.83
C PHE A 45 12.81 22.46 10.94
N PHE A 46 13.48 21.66 10.09
CA PHE A 46 13.31 20.21 10.09
C PHE A 46 13.84 19.53 11.36
N SER A 47 14.86 20.09 12.02
CA SER A 47 15.35 19.58 13.31
C SER A 47 14.31 19.66 14.44
N THR A 48 13.43 20.65 14.38
CA THR A 48 12.38 20.88 15.38
C THR A 48 11.03 20.26 14.96
N ALA A 49 10.90 19.87 13.70
CA ALA A 49 9.67 19.31 13.16
C ALA A 49 9.32 17.95 13.79
N LYS A 50 8.15 17.89 14.44
CA LYS A 50 7.63 16.64 15.03
C LYS A 50 6.92 15.81 13.97
N VAL A 51 7.56 14.73 13.51
CA VAL A 51 6.94 13.77 12.59
C VAL A 51 5.90 12.91 13.34
N ILE A 52 4.63 13.27 13.22
CA ILE A 52 3.52 12.46 13.77
C ILE A 52 3.23 11.33 12.78
N ARG A 53 3.84 10.16 12.99
CA ARG A 53 3.45 8.94 12.26
C ARG A 53 2.11 8.47 12.82
N LYS A 54 1.05 8.50 12.01
CA LYS A 54 -0.20 7.81 12.36
C LYS A 54 0.14 6.35 12.64
N PRO A 55 -0.31 5.76 13.77
CA PRO A 55 -0.12 4.33 14.00
C PRO A 55 -0.72 3.59 12.80
N GLY A 56 0.05 2.68 12.22
CA GLY A 56 -0.45 1.77 11.20
C GLY A 56 -1.62 0.96 11.74
N ARG A 57 -2.34 0.26 10.86
CA ARG A 57 -3.39 -0.67 11.28
C ARG A 57 -2.84 -1.60 12.37
N PRO A 58 -3.55 -1.78 13.51
CA PRO A 58 -3.13 -2.71 14.55
C PRO A 58 -2.85 -4.10 13.95
N LYS A 59 -1.79 -4.75 14.41
CA LYS A 59 -1.50 -6.13 14.00
C LYS A 59 -2.71 -7.00 14.35
N ALA A 60 -3.19 -7.80 13.39
CA ALA A 60 -4.26 -8.74 13.64
C ALA A 60 -3.80 -9.76 14.70
N GLN A 61 -4.65 -10.03 15.71
CA GLN A 61 -4.32 -10.99 16.78
C GLN A 61 -4.17 -12.42 16.23
N THR A 62 -4.94 -12.76 15.20
CA THR A 62 -4.87 -14.02 14.49
C THR A 62 -4.65 -13.73 13.00
N THR A 63 -3.57 -14.27 12.44
CA THR A 63 -3.22 -14.10 11.03
C THR A 63 -3.38 -15.42 10.31
N LYS A 64 -3.97 -15.39 9.12
CA LYS A 64 -4.02 -16.57 8.24
C LYS A 64 -2.60 -16.97 7.88
N VAL A 65 -2.27 -18.26 8.01
CA VAL A 65 -0.94 -18.76 7.63
C VAL A 65 -0.94 -18.97 6.12
N PRO A 66 -0.09 -18.26 5.35
CA PRO A 66 0.02 -18.49 3.92
C PRO A 66 0.71 -19.84 3.69
N ILE A 67 -0.05 -20.81 3.19
CA ILE A 67 0.47 -22.13 2.83
C ILE A 67 0.26 -22.40 1.34
N ALA A 68 1.21 -23.08 0.72
CA ALA A 68 1.08 -23.59 -0.65
C ALA A 68 0.50 -25.00 -0.60
N ILE A 69 -0.78 -25.15 -0.95
CA ILE A 69 -1.45 -26.45 -1.07
C ILE A 69 -1.76 -26.74 -2.54
N ARG A 70 -1.69 -28.02 -2.91
CA ARG A 70 -2.16 -28.50 -4.22
C ARG A 70 -3.59 -28.98 -4.07
N LEU A 71 -4.49 -28.42 -4.87
CA LEU A 71 -5.89 -28.81 -4.95
C LEU A 71 -6.16 -29.40 -6.33
N SER A 72 -7.16 -30.27 -6.42
CA SER A 72 -7.61 -30.82 -7.70
C SER A 72 -8.10 -29.70 -8.65
N PRO A 73 -7.91 -29.83 -9.97
CA PRO A 73 -8.27 -28.78 -10.94
C PRO A 73 -9.75 -28.38 -10.90
N ASP A 74 -10.64 -29.37 -10.77
CA ASP A 74 -12.09 -29.22 -10.67
C ASP A 74 -12.50 -28.33 -9.47
N VAL A 75 -11.88 -28.55 -8.31
CA VAL A 75 -12.12 -27.73 -7.11
C VAL A 75 -11.71 -26.29 -7.37
N VAL A 76 -10.53 -26.08 -7.95
CA VAL A 76 -10.01 -24.73 -8.24
C VAL A 76 -10.90 -24.01 -9.25
N GLU A 77 -11.34 -24.68 -10.30
CA GLU A 77 -12.23 -24.12 -11.32
C GLU A 77 -13.59 -23.73 -10.76
N TYR A 78 -14.20 -24.61 -9.96
CA TYR A 78 -15.47 -24.33 -9.28
C TYR A 78 -15.39 -23.05 -8.44
N PHE A 79 -14.38 -22.94 -7.56
CA PHE A 79 -14.23 -21.76 -6.72
C PHE A 79 -13.83 -20.54 -7.55
N LYS A 80 -12.95 -20.64 -8.55
CA LYS A 80 -12.61 -19.49 -9.39
C LYS A 80 -13.81 -18.92 -10.14
N ALA A 81 -14.75 -19.78 -10.59
CA ALA A 81 -15.97 -19.34 -11.26
C ALA A 81 -16.85 -18.43 -10.39
N THR A 82 -16.75 -18.54 -9.06
CA THR A 82 -17.47 -17.67 -8.12
C THR A 82 -16.92 -16.24 -8.03
N GLY A 83 -15.82 -15.94 -8.72
CA GLY A 83 -15.25 -14.59 -8.85
C GLY A 83 -14.38 -14.15 -7.68
N SER A 84 -14.38 -12.84 -7.39
CA SER A 84 -13.52 -12.27 -6.34
C SER A 84 -13.77 -12.91 -4.97
N GLY A 85 -12.70 -13.16 -4.21
CA GLY A 85 -12.79 -13.80 -2.89
C GLY A 85 -12.88 -15.34 -2.91
N TRP A 86 -12.66 -16.00 -4.05
CA TRP A 86 -12.75 -17.47 -4.15
C TRP A 86 -11.85 -18.23 -3.16
N GLN A 87 -10.65 -17.70 -2.85
CA GLN A 87 -9.77 -18.27 -1.84
C GLN A 87 -10.38 -18.21 -0.42
N SER A 88 -11.10 -17.12 -0.10
CA SER A 88 -11.81 -17.02 1.18
C SER A 88 -13.01 -17.95 1.25
N ARG A 89 -13.63 -18.28 0.11
CA ARG A 89 -14.70 -19.29 0.04
C ARG A 89 -14.16 -20.71 0.23
N ILE A 90 -12.99 -21.03 -0.31
CA ILE A 90 -12.30 -22.30 -0.01
C ILE A 90 -12.01 -22.42 1.49
N ASP A 91 -11.47 -21.36 2.09
CA ASP A 91 -11.18 -21.31 3.53
C ASP A 91 -12.46 -21.55 4.38
N ALA A 92 -13.57 -20.90 4.02
CA ALA A 92 -14.86 -21.12 4.69
C ALA A 92 -15.38 -22.56 4.54
N ALA A 93 -15.26 -23.15 3.35
CA ALA A 93 -15.67 -24.54 3.12
C ALA A 93 -14.85 -25.54 3.95
N LEU A 94 -13.54 -25.29 4.11
CA LEU A 94 -12.69 -26.10 4.99
C LEU A 94 -13.09 -25.96 6.45
N HIS A 95 -13.47 -24.75 6.90
CA HIS A 95 -14.01 -24.53 8.24
C HIS A 95 -15.31 -25.29 8.50
N GLU A 96 -16.24 -25.27 7.54
CA GLU A 96 -17.49 -26.03 7.64
C GLU A 96 -17.22 -27.54 7.69
N TRP A 97 -16.30 -28.04 6.86
CA TRP A 97 -15.90 -29.44 6.87
C TRP A 97 -15.32 -29.86 8.23
N MET A 98 -14.46 -29.03 8.84
CA MET A 98 -13.92 -29.27 10.18
C MET A 98 -15.00 -29.33 11.26
N ALA A 99 -16.02 -28.47 11.18
CA ALA A 99 -17.12 -28.45 12.14
C ALA A 99 -17.97 -29.73 12.08
N GLY A 100 -18.16 -30.29 10.88
CA GLY A 100 -18.85 -31.56 10.67
C GLY A 100 -18.01 -32.81 10.96
N HIS A 101 -16.67 -32.68 11.00
CA HIS A 101 -15.75 -33.80 11.17
C HIS A 101 -14.76 -33.52 12.31
N PRO A 102 -15.24 -33.49 13.56
CA PRO A 102 -14.38 -33.31 14.71
C PRO A 102 -13.35 -34.44 14.75
N GLN A 103 -12.07 -34.07 14.62
CA GLN A 103 -10.99 -35.04 14.71
C GLN A 103 -10.95 -35.59 16.14
N LYS A 104 -11.04 -36.92 16.27
CA LYS A 104 -10.64 -37.58 17.52
C LYS A 104 -9.13 -37.47 17.61
N HIS A 105 -8.65 -36.42 18.26
CA HIS A 105 -7.26 -36.39 18.68
C HIS A 105 -7.08 -37.47 19.76
N ALA A 106 -6.24 -38.46 19.46
CA ALA A 106 -5.74 -39.44 20.42
C ALA A 106 -4.69 -38.82 21.33
#